data_AF-A0A177JBS5-F1
#
_entry.id   AF-A0A177JBS5-F1
#
_cell.length_a   1.000
_cell.length_b   1.000
_cell.length_c   1.000
_cell.angle_alpha   90.00
_cell.angle_beta   90.00
_cell.angle_gamma   90.00
#
_symmetry.space_group_name_H-M   'P 1'
#
loop_
_entity.id
_entity.type
_entity.pdbx_description
1 polymer ?
#
loop_
_entity_poly.entity_id
_entity_poly.type
_entity_poly.pdbx_seq_one_letter_code
_entity_poly.pdbx_strand_id
1 'polypeptide(L)' 'MKRRERTRHLIELGGLVVKAGLVDLTDDDRATLYGAFLTVAERLRGEDRASALALWKRKGKRAFEAEAEAPVQGGNAG' A
#
# COMPACT_ATOMS: atom_id res chain seq x y z
N MET A 1 -20.90 -14.26 8.13
CA MET A 1 -20.16 -13.61 7.02
C MET A 1 -19.23 -12.48 7.48
N LYS A 2 -19.69 -11.53 8.30
CA LYS A 2 -18.91 -10.35 8.77
C LYS A 2 -17.45 -10.58 9.21
N ARG A 3 -17.14 -11.69 9.91
CA ARG A 3 -15.77 -12.00 10.34
C ARG A 3 -14.82 -12.31 9.17
N ARG A 4 -15.28 -13.08 8.19
CA ARG A 4 -14.48 -13.47 7.02
C ARG A 4 -14.17 -12.28 6.14
N GLU A 5 -15.14 -11.40 5.93
CA GLU A 5 -14.98 -10.15 5.18
C GLU A 5 -13.98 -9.21 5.87
N ARG A 6 -14.08 -9.05 7.19
CA ARG A 6 -13.12 -8.25 7.97
C ARG A 6 -11.69 -8.79 7.86
N THR A 7 -11.50 -10.10 8.01
CA THR A 7 -10.16 -10.70 7.88
C THR A 7 -9.60 -10.49 6.49
N ARG A 8 -10.39 -10.75 5.44
CA ARG A 8 -9.98 -10.52 4.06
C ARG A 8 -9.58 -9.07 3.82
N HIS A 9 -10.40 -8.12 4.29
CA HIS A 9 -10.11 -6.70 4.14
C HIS A 9 -8.80 -6.28 4.81
N LEU A 10 -8.54 -6.76 6.03
CA LEU A 10 -7.29 -6.46 6.74
C LEU A 10 -6.07 -7.08 6.05
N ILE A 11 -6.22 -8.27 5.46
CA ILE A 11 -5.16 -8.91 4.66
C ILE A 11 -4.87 -8.09 3.41
N GLU A 12 -5.92 -7.65 2.69
CA GLU A 12 -5.76 -6.82 1.49
C GLU A 12 -5.03 -5.50 1.82
N LEU A 13 -5.39 -4.84 2.93
CA LEU A 13 -4.70 -3.64 3.39
C LEU A 13 -3.25 -3.92 3.80
N GLY A 14 -2.99 -5.01 4.52
CA GLY A 14 -1.63 -5.44 4.87
C GLY A 14 -0.77 -5.73 3.64
N GLY A 15 -1.34 -6.32 2.60
CA GLY A 15 -0.68 -6.57 1.33
C GLY A 15 -0.20 -5.30 0.62
N LEU A 16 -0.90 -4.17 0.81
CA LEU A 16 -0.45 -2.87 0.26
C LEU A 16 0.82 -2.36 0.95
N VAL A 17 1.00 -2.66 2.23
CA VAL A 17 2.21 -2.28 2.99
C VAL A 17 3.43 -3.01 2.44
N VAL A 18 3.29 -4.32 2.21
CA VAL A 18 4.34 -5.16 1.62
C VAL A 18 4.65 -4.73 0.19
N LYS A 19 3.63 -4.54 -0.66
CA LYS A 19 3.79 -4.14 -2.06
C LYS A 19 4.47 -2.77 -2.21
N ALA A 20 4.22 -1.85 -1.28
CA ALA A 20 4.88 -0.54 -1.26
C ALA A 20 6.35 -0.60 -0.78
N GLY A 21 6.88 -1.79 -0.45
CA GLY A 21 8.24 -2.00 0.06
C GLY A 21 8.45 -1.46 1.47
N LEU A 22 7.38 -1.08 2.17
CA LEU A 22 7.50 -0.39 3.45
C LEU A 22 8.03 -1.31 4.55
N VAL A 23 7.76 -2.61 4.49
CA VAL A 23 8.28 -3.57 5.47
C VAL A 23 9.81 -3.59 5.40
N ASP A 24 10.37 -3.78 4.21
CA ASP A 24 11.84 -3.83 4.03
C ASP A 24 12.50 -2.48 4.32
N LEU A 25 11.89 -1.38 3.88
CA LEU A 25 12.43 -0.03 4.09
C LEU A 25 12.41 0.43 5.55
N THR A 26 11.58 -0.19 6.39
CA THR A 26 11.44 0.17 7.81
C THR A 26 11.95 -0.92 8.74
N ASP A 27 12.52 -2.01 8.23
CA ASP A 27 12.93 -3.19 9.01
C ASP A 27 11.77 -3.75 9.88
N ASP A 28 10.56 -3.76 9.32
CA ASP A 28 9.30 -4.12 9.99
C ASP A 28 9.02 -3.33 11.29
N ASP A 29 9.63 -2.14 11.47
CA ASP A 29 9.38 -1.32 12.64
C ASP A 29 7.96 -0.73 12.63
N ARG A 30 7.10 -1.32 13.44
CA ARG A 30 5.68 -0.95 13.52
C ARG A 30 5.46 0.49 13.97
N ALA A 31 6.35 1.04 14.81
CA ALA A 31 6.23 2.42 15.27
C ALA A 31 6.48 3.39 14.11
N THR A 32 7.49 3.12 13.28
CA THR A 32 7.81 3.88 12.06
C THR A 32 6.69 3.78 11.04
N LEU A 33 6.17 2.59 10.76
CA LEU A 33 5.02 2.40 9.87
C LEU A 33 3.79 3.17 10.36
N TYR A 34 3.50 3.10 11.66
CA TYR A 34 2.38 3.83 12.24
C TYR A 34 2.58 5.35 12.14
N GLY A 35 3.78 5.85 12.42
CA GLY A 35 4.14 7.26 12.25
C GLY A 35 3.94 7.74 10.81
N ALA A 36 4.37 6.97 9.82
CA ALA A 36 4.16 7.28 8.41
C ALA A 36 2.67 7.36 8.05
N PHE A 37 1.84 6.43 8.54
CA PHE A 37 0.39 6.48 8.34
C PHE A 37 -0.27 7.67 9.04
N LEU A 38 0.23 8.07 10.20
CA LEU A 38 -0.24 9.29 10.88
C LEU A 38 0.03 10.54 10.04
N THR A 39 1.21 10.65 9.41
CA THR A 39 1.53 11.75 8.49
C THR A 39 0.58 11.78 7.28
N VAL A 40 0.24 10.62 6.71
CA VAL A 40 -0.77 10.53 5.64
C VAL A 40 -2.14 10.99 6.14
N ALA A 41 -2.55 10.54 7.32
CA ALA A 41 -3.84 10.88 7.90
C ALA A 41 -3.94 12.38 8.21
N GLU A 42 -2.86 12.99 8.71
CA GLU A 42 -2.77 14.43 8.95
C GLU A 42 -2.93 15.24 7.66
N ARG A 43 -2.21 14.85 6.60
CA ARG A 43 -2.35 15.50 5.29
C ARG A 43 -3.77 15.41 4.73
N LEU A 44 -4.48 14.31 4.99
CA LEU A 44 -5.86 14.14 4.55
C LEU A 44 -6.89 14.87 5.44
N ARG A 45 -6.51 15.34 6.63
CA ARG A 45 -7.36 16.22 7.46
C ARG A 45 -7.22 17.70 7.07
N GLY A 46 -6.19 18.07 6.31
CA GLY A 46 -5.97 19.43 5.83
C GLY A 46 -6.75 19.82 4.57
N GLU A 47 -6.61 21.07 4.15
CA GLU A 47 -7.34 21.67 3.02
C GLU A 47 -6.99 21.03 1.66
N ASP A 48 -5.77 20.50 1.52
CA ASP A 48 -5.29 19.86 0.28
C ASP A 48 -5.76 18.42 0.07
N ARG A 49 -6.68 17.92 0.89
CA ARG A 49 -7.16 16.53 0.87
C ARG A 49 -7.53 16.06 -0.54
N ALA A 50 -8.32 16.83 -1.27
CA ALA A 50 -8.82 16.45 -2.59
C ALA A 50 -7.67 16.30 -3.60
N SER A 51 -6.76 17.26 -3.63
CA SER A 51 -5.57 17.26 -4.49
C SER A 51 -4.64 16.09 -4.15
N ALA A 52 -4.40 15.83 -2.87
CA ALA A 52 -3.57 14.72 -2.39
C ALA A 52 -4.16 13.37 -2.81
N LEU A 53 -5.46 13.15 -2.58
CA LEU A 53 -6.16 11.91 -2.97
C LEU A 53 -6.12 11.69 -4.48
N ALA A 54 -6.37 12.74 -5.28
CA ALA A 54 -6.35 12.63 -6.74
C ALA A 54 -4.95 12.22 -7.24
N LEU A 55 -3.89 12.81 -6.68
CA LEU A 55 -2.51 12.47 -7.04
C LEU A 55 -2.17 11.03 -6.65
N TRP A 56 -2.47 10.64 -5.41
CA TRP A 56 -2.14 9.29 -4.92
C TRP A 56 -2.93 8.20 -5.63
N LYS A 57 -4.21 8.44 -5.95
CA LYS A 57 -5.01 7.50 -6.74
C LYS A 57 -4.40 7.26 -8.12
N ARG A 58 -3.95 8.32 -8.81
CA ARG A 58 -3.24 8.18 -10.10
C ARG A 58 -1.93 7.43 -9.96
N LYS A 59 -1.13 7.75 -8.94
CA LYS A 59 0.16 7.07 -8.68
C LYS A 59 -0.05 5.58 -8.41
N GLY A 60 -0.97 5.25 -7.51
CA GLY A 60 -1.29 3.86 -7.15
C GLY A 60 -1.80 3.07 -8.36
N LYS A 61 -2.72 3.64 -9.15
CA LYS A 61 -3.22 2.99 -10.37
C LYS A 61 -2.07 2.61 -11.32
N ARG A 62 -1.16 3.54 -11.61
CA ARG A 62 0.00 3.25 -12.48
C ARG A 62 0.94 2.20 -11.91
N ALA A 63 1.15 2.19 -10.59
CA ALA A 63 1.98 1.16 -9.96
C ALA A 63 1.35 -0.24 -10.11
N PHE A 64 0.04 -0.37 -9.88
CA PHE A 64 -0.68 -1.62 -10.11
C PHE A 64 -0.63 -2.08 -11.57
N GLU A 65 -0.80 -1.16 -12.53
CA GLU A 65 -0.72 -1.46 -13.97
C GLU A 65 0.69 -1.95 -14.35
N ALA A 66 1.74 -1.26 -13.90
CA ALA A 66 3.12 -1.63 -14.17
C ALA A 66 3.49 -3.02 -13.61
N GLU A 67 2.99 -3.37 -12.42
CA GLU A 67 3.20 -4.71 -11.85
C GLU A 67 2.42 -5.80 -12.60
N ALA A 68 1.26 -5.48 -13.17
CA ALA A 68 0.46 -6.43 -13.95
C ALA A 68 1.06 -6.69 -15.34
N GLU A 69 1.73 -5.69 -15.91
CA GLU A 69 2.41 -5.76 -17.20
C GLU A 69 3.84 -6.33 -17.10
N ALA A 70 4.42 -6.35 -15.90
CA ALA A 70 5.71 -6.97 -15.67
C ALA A 70 5.61 -8.46 -16.02
N PRO A 71 6.45 -8.97 -16.95
CA PRO A 71 6.49 -10.40 -17.22
C PRO A 71 6.83 -11.10 -15.90
N VAL A 72 6.05 -12.15 -15.56
CA VAL A 72 6.42 -13.06 -14.48
C VAL A 72 7.84 -13.49 -14.77
N GLN A 73 8.82 -12.99 -14.00
CA GLN A 73 10.18 -13.50 -14.10
C GLN A 73 10.08 -14.98 -13.77
N GLY A 74 10.21 -15.79 -14.81
CA GLY A 74 10.14 -17.24 -14.74
C GLY A 74 11.26 -17.73 -13.84
N GLY A 75 10.90 -18.14 -12.63
CA GLY A 75 11.70 -19.06 -11.85
C GLY A 75 11.45 -20.48 -12.33
N ASN A 76 12.14 -20.91 -13.38
CA ASN A 76 12.45 -22.32 -13.57
C ASN A 76 13.95 -22.44 -13.86
N ALA A 77 14.68 -23.06 -12.93
CA ALA A 77 15.92 -23.78 -13.21
C ALA A 77 16.36 -24.57 -11.96
N GLY A 78 16.40 -25.90 -12.09
CA GLY A 78 17.32 -26.78 -11.36
C GLY A 78 16.78 -27.46 -10.11
#